data_AF-A0A1Y4BB94-F1
#
_entry.id   AF-A0A1Y4BB94-F1
#
_cell.length_a   1.000
_cell.length_b   1.000
_cell.length_c   1.000
_cell.angle_alpha   90.00
_cell.angle_beta   90.00
_cell.angle_gamma   90.00
#
_symmetry.space_group_name_H-M   'P 1'
#
loop_
_entity.id
_entity.type
_entity.pdbx_description
1 polymer ?
#
loop_
_entity_poly.entity_id
_entity_poly.type
_entity_poly.pdbx_seq_one_letter_code
_entity_poly.pdbx_strand_id
1 'polypeptide(L)'
;MKKHLKLFIFTALACTFLLGAGVSAQAASKVAINDTNFSSAVKTYAEEADTNRDGYLSRKEASNVKEIHFDSSDYVDSIKGIENFTNLENFDYDEMFFDESEGIYQKATASVIDLSNFKKLKRVQIYTITDYLRTINLQDCTNLREVYITGGCDSCIDALNLKGCTNLRAIELSGLNITKLNLAGFQHLKEISISDSTRSLQTLNLKKCSSLKTVSVWSDSLTKLKLKKAKNLDSLSVTGRDLISVDLSTNVQLKTLHIGWGGRTGITSMDLSKNKKLETLSCYWTELVSLDLSNNPNLIKVDCHKNPNLTKVNVKGCRKLRTLRLDNTNLEKLNVKTNTNLQVLRCKNTNLEKLNLKRNVNLRKLLCENTRLTELDLSNTRIRESSALECDPDVTVTYAK
;
A
#
# COMPACT_ATOMS: atom_id res chain seq x y z
N MET A 1 -60.62 -23.63 -21.58
CA MET A 1 -60.59 -22.28 -20.97
C MET A 1 -59.15 -21.78 -21.03
N LYS A 2 -58.72 -20.96 -21.99
CA LYS A 2 -58.73 -19.46 -21.98
C LYS A 2 -58.52 -18.92 -20.56
N LYS A 3 -57.58 -18.05 -20.20
CA LYS A 3 -56.61 -17.09 -20.80
C LYS A 3 -55.73 -16.68 -19.57
N HIS A 4 -54.49 -16.21 -19.62
CA HIS A 4 -54.03 -14.97 -20.23
C HIS A 4 -52.49 -14.93 -20.21
N LEU A 5 -51.96 -14.68 -21.40
CA LEU A 5 -50.61 -14.22 -21.71
C LEU A 5 -50.48 -12.73 -21.31
N LYS A 6 -49.38 -12.35 -20.66
CA LYS A 6 -48.87 -10.96 -20.69
C LYS A 6 -47.39 -10.99 -21.07
N LEU A 7 -47.17 -10.67 -22.33
CA LEU A 7 -45.90 -10.42 -23.00
C LEU A 7 -45.55 -8.95 -22.74
N PHE A 8 -44.41 -8.66 -22.12
CA PHE A 8 -43.81 -7.32 -22.13
C PHE A 8 -42.72 -7.30 -23.20
N ILE A 9 -42.98 -6.50 -24.23
CA ILE A 9 -42.12 -6.19 -25.34
C ILE A 9 -41.18 -5.07 -24.87
N PHE A 10 -39.87 -5.29 -24.87
CA PHE A 10 -38.89 -4.22 -25.00
C PHE A 10 -38.18 -4.39 -26.33
N THR A 11 -38.26 -3.33 -27.12
CA THR A 11 -37.83 -3.17 -28.50
C THR A 11 -36.32 -3.32 -28.66
N ALA A 12 -35.90 -4.45 -29.23
CA ALA A 12 -34.62 -4.54 -29.92
C ALA A 12 -34.80 -3.92 -31.32
N LEU A 13 -34.12 -2.80 -31.58
CA LEU A 13 -34.06 -2.22 -32.93
C LEU A 13 -33.07 -3.04 -33.76
N ALA A 14 -33.55 -4.16 -34.29
CA ALA A 14 -32.87 -4.94 -35.31
C ALA A 14 -33.46 -4.53 -36.68
N CYS A 15 -32.72 -3.72 -37.44
CA CYS A 15 -33.02 -3.48 -38.85
C CYS A 15 -32.20 -4.45 -39.71
N THR A 16 -32.89 -5.46 -40.25
CA THR A 16 -32.53 -6.22 -41.45
C THR A 16 -33.71 -6.02 -42.41
N PHE A 17 -33.58 -5.65 -43.68
CA PHE A 17 -32.89 -6.32 -44.78
C PHE A 17 -32.91 -5.40 -46.02
N LEU A 18 -31.92 -5.52 -46.91
CA LEU A 18 -32.15 -5.66 -48.36
C LEU A 18 -30.93 -6.36 -48.98
N LEU A 19 -31.17 -7.52 -49.61
CA LEU A 19 -30.19 -8.29 -50.37
C LEU A 19 -30.03 -7.65 -51.76
N GLY A 20 -28.78 -7.43 -52.16
CA GLY A 20 -28.37 -7.04 -53.50
C GLY A 20 -26.91 -7.46 -53.72
N ALA A 21 -26.62 -8.01 -54.90
CA ALA A 21 -25.43 -8.76 -55.26
C ALA A 21 -24.06 -8.12 -54.91
N GLY A 22 -23.16 -8.97 -54.41
CA GLY A 22 -21.70 -8.93 -54.60
C GLY A 22 -20.99 -7.58 -54.69
N VAL A 23 -20.67 -6.99 -53.54
CA VAL A 23 -19.40 -6.27 -53.33
C VAL A 23 -18.97 -6.51 -51.87
N SER A 24 -17.70 -6.87 -51.67
CA SER A 24 -17.10 -6.99 -50.34
C SER A 24 -17.22 -5.67 -49.57
N ALA A 25 -18.07 -5.62 -48.56
CA ALA A 25 -18.08 -4.52 -47.61
C ALA A 25 -18.40 -5.09 -46.23
N GLN A 26 -17.37 -5.61 -45.58
CA GLN A 26 -17.33 -5.49 -44.13
C GLN A 26 -17.17 -3.98 -43.87
N ALA A 27 -18.28 -3.24 -43.91
CA ALA A 27 -18.28 -1.82 -43.61
C ALA A 27 -17.74 -1.70 -42.18
N ALA A 28 -16.47 -1.31 -42.07
CA ALA A 28 -15.89 -0.97 -40.80
C ALA A 28 -16.78 0.12 -40.23
N SER A 29 -17.50 -0.17 -39.14
CA SER A 29 -18.28 0.84 -38.43
C SER A 29 -17.31 1.95 -38.03
N LYS A 30 -17.27 3.05 -38.78
CA LYS A 30 -16.54 4.25 -38.40
C LYS A 30 -17.44 5.13 -37.55
N VAL A 31 -16.85 5.92 -36.66
CA VAL A 31 -17.59 6.82 -35.75
C VAL A 31 -17.28 8.26 -36.12
N ALA A 32 -18.32 9.08 -36.32
CA ALA A 32 -18.13 10.49 -36.67
C ALA A 32 -17.40 11.23 -35.55
N ILE A 33 -16.36 11.99 -35.91
CA ILE A 33 -15.54 12.76 -34.97
C ILE A 33 -16.23 14.09 -34.71
N ASN A 34 -17.03 14.15 -33.64
CA ASN A 34 -17.78 15.33 -33.24
C ASN A 34 -18.15 15.28 -31.75
N ASP A 35 -18.70 16.38 -31.24
CA ASP A 35 -19.05 16.54 -29.81
C ASP A 35 -20.21 15.63 -29.35
N THR A 36 -20.93 15.01 -30.30
CA THR A 36 -21.93 13.99 -29.97
C THR A 36 -21.29 12.66 -29.58
N ASN A 37 -20.14 12.31 -30.14
CA ASN A 37 -19.47 11.03 -29.90
C ASN A 37 -18.26 11.13 -28.99
N PHE A 38 -17.57 12.28 -28.97
CA PHE A 38 -16.34 12.48 -28.22
C PHE A 38 -16.45 13.73 -27.33
N SER A 39 -15.89 13.67 -26.12
CA SER A 39 -15.62 14.88 -25.34
C SER A 39 -14.48 15.68 -25.98
N SER A 40 -14.36 16.97 -25.66
CA SER A 40 -13.33 17.84 -26.23
C SER A 40 -11.93 17.25 -26.12
N ALA A 41 -11.54 16.77 -24.94
CA ALA A 41 -10.22 16.19 -24.71
C ALA A 41 -9.96 14.90 -25.53
N VAL A 42 -10.95 14.00 -25.60
CA VAL A 42 -10.82 12.74 -26.34
C VAL A 42 -10.89 12.97 -27.85
N LYS A 43 -11.63 14.00 -28.30
CA LYS A 43 -11.80 14.32 -29.72
C LYS A 43 -10.48 14.67 -30.39
N THR A 44 -9.57 15.36 -29.70
CA THR A 44 -8.22 15.65 -30.22
C THR A 44 -7.48 14.37 -30.63
N TYR A 45 -7.55 13.31 -29.81
CA TYR A 45 -6.98 12.00 -30.14
C TYR A 45 -7.67 11.33 -31.34
N ALA A 46 -8.98 11.51 -31.50
CA ALA A 46 -9.71 10.99 -32.64
C ALA A 46 -9.33 11.73 -33.94
N GLU A 47 -9.18 13.06 -33.88
CA GLU A 47 -8.76 13.91 -35.00
C GLU A 47 -7.33 13.59 -35.45
N GLU A 48 -6.40 13.39 -34.50
CA GLU A 48 -5.03 12.96 -34.79
C GLU A 48 -4.97 11.55 -35.39
N ALA A 49 -5.86 10.66 -34.94
CA ALA A 49 -5.95 9.31 -35.44
C ALA A 49 -6.58 9.22 -36.85
N ASP A 50 -7.39 10.19 -37.26
CA ASP A 50 -8.02 10.26 -38.60
C ASP A 50 -7.00 10.63 -39.68
N THR A 51 -6.14 9.66 -39.98
CA THR A 51 -5.07 9.78 -40.99
C THR A 51 -5.60 10.03 -42.39
N ASN A 52 -6.84 9.63 -42.67
CA ASN A 52 -7.45 9.77 -43.98
C ASN A 52 -8.27 11.07 -44.12
N ARG A 53 -8.51 11.78 -43.01
CA ARG A 53 -9.19 13.07 -42.89
C ARG A 53 -10.61 13.06 -43.45
N ASP A 54 -11.33 11.95 -43.30
CA ASP A 54 -12.74 11.87 -43.70
C ASP A 54 -13.72 12.31 -42.61
N GLY A 55 -13.21 12.68 -41.43
CA GLY A 55 -14.02 13.09 -40.27
C GLY A 55 -14.62 11.90 -39.52
N TYR A 56 -14.16 10.67 -39.79
CA TYR A 56 -14.64 9.47 -39.12
C TYR A 56 -13.48 8.63 -38.57
N LEU A 57 -13.56 8.29 -37.29
CA LEU A 57 -12.62 7.37 -36.67
C LEU A 57 -12.93 5.93 -37.09
N SER A 58 -12.10 5.34 -37.93
CA SER A 58 -12.19 3.91 -38.26
C SER A 58 -11.56 3.03 -37.17
N ARG A 59 -11.91 1.74 -37.16
CA ARG A 59 -11.27 0.75 -36.27
C ARG A 59 -9.75 0.69 -36.45
N LYS A 60 -9.26 0.83 -37.69
CA LYS A 60 -7.82 0.78 -37.99
C LYS A 60 -7.11 1.99 -37.38
N GLU A 61 -7.70 3.17 -37.51
CA GLU A 61 -7.18 4.41 -36.95
C GLU A 61 -7.18 4.37 -35.42
N ALA A 62 -8.32 4.02 -34.81
CA ALA A 62 -8.42 3.86 -33.37
C ALA A 62 -7.46 2.79 -32.82
N SER A 63 -7.14 1.75 -33.61
CA SER A 63 -6.21 0.69 -33.21
C SER A 63 -4.74 1.13 -33.12
N ASN A 64 -4.39 2.26 -33.74
CA ASN A 64 -3.05 2.84 -33.69
C ASN A 64 -2.80 3.64 -32.40
N VAL A 65 -3.86 4.14 -31.77
CA VAL A 65 -3.77 4.83 -30.48
C VAL A 65 -3.56 3.80 -29.38
N LYS A 66 -2.37 3.85 -28.77
CA LYS A 66 -1.94 2.94 -27.68
C LYS A 66 -1.75 3.67 -26.36
N GLU A 67 -1.76 4.98 -26.39
CA GLU A 67 -1.52 5.84 -25.24
C GLU A 67 -2.43 7.05 -25.34
N ILE A 68 -3.01 7.43 -24.21
CA ILE A 68 -3.77 8.66 -24.02
C ILE A 68 -3.25 9.26 -22.72
N HIS A 69 -2.83 10.51 -22.82
CA HIS A 69 -2.34 11.33 -21.72
C HIS A 69 -3.18 12.60 -21.63
N PHE A 70 -3.77 12.84 -20.48
CA PHE A 70 -4.39 14.12 -20.17
C PHE A 70 -3.53 14.85 -19.15
N ASP A 71 -3.19 16.10 -19.43
CA ASP A 71 -2.47 16.97 -18.51
C ASP A 71 -3.36 18.12 -18.00
N SER A 72 -2.85 18.87 -17.02
CA SER A 72 -3.54 20.02 -16.41
C SER A 72 -3.94 21.14 -17.38
N SER A 73 -3.36 21.19 -18.58
CA SER A 73 -3.72 22.15 -19.62
C SER A 73 -4.97 21.73 -20.41
N ASP A 74 -5.28 20.43 -20.41
CA ASP A 74 -6.45 19.85 -21.08
C ASP A 74 -7.75 20.16 -20.34
N TYR A 75 -8.77 20.55 -21.10
CA TYR A 75 -10.14 20.64 -20.57
C TYR A 75 -10.79 19.26 -20.56
N VAL A 76 -10.70 18.55 -19.43
CA VAL A 76 -11.24 17.18 -19.27
C VAL A 76 -12.48 17.18 -18.38
N ASP A 77 -13.63 17.48 -18.98
CA ASP A 77 -14.95 17.35 -18.35
C ASP A 77 -15.51 15.92 -18.39
N SER A 78 -15.05 15.13 -19.35
CA SER A 78 -15.44 13.74 -19.58
C SER A 78 -14.39 13.04 -20.43
N ILE A 79 -14.34 11.71 -20.34
CA ILE A 79 -13.59 10.85 -21.27
C ILE A 79 -14.51 10.13 -22.28
N LYS A 80 -15.69 10.69 -22.55
CA LYS A 80 -16.63 10.13 -23.53
C LYS A 80 -15.98 9.91 -24.89
N GLY A 81 -16.23 8.74 -25.48
CA GLY A 81 -15.67 8.34 -26.78
C GLY A 81 -14.36 7.55 -26.64
N ILE A 82 -13.77 7.47 -25.45
CA ILE A 82 -12.53 6.73 -25.20
C ILE A 82 -12.69 5.23 -25.51
N GLU A 83 -13.90 4.68 -25.38
CA GLU A 83 -14.25 3.29 -25.65
C GLU A 83 -13.93 2.85 -27.09
N ASN A 84 -13.74 3.80 -28.01
CA ASN A 84 -13.33 3.51 -29.38
C ASN A 84 -11.85 3.07 -29.48
N PHE A 85 -11.00 3.46 -28.54
CA PHE A 85 -9.55 3.16 -28.53
C PHE A 85 -9.25 1.83 -27.84
N THR A 86 -9.88 0.75 -28.30
CA THR A 86 -9.79 -0.60 -27.70
C THR A 86 -8.37 -1.19 -27.61
N ASN A 87 -7.39 -0.60 -28.31
CA ASN A 87 -5.99 -1.00 -28.27
C ASN A 87 -5.12 -0.26 -27.24
N LEU A 88 -5.72 0.65 -26.46
CA LEU A 88 -5.03 1.42 -25.43
C LEU A 88 -4.24 0.49 -24.49
N GLU A 89 -2.96 0.80 -24.31
CA GLU A 89 -2.04 0.09 -23.44
C GLU A 89 -1.68 0.92 -22.20
N ASN A 90 -1.63 2.25 -22.33
CA ASN A 90 -1.33 3.18 -21.24
C ASN A 90 -2.39 4.28 -21.19
N PHE A 91 -2.84 4.62 -19.99
CA PHE A 91 -3.73 5.75 -19.74
C PHE A 91 -3.17 6.57 -18.60
N ASP A 92 -2.90 7.83 -18.88
CA ASP A 92 -2.36 8.79 -17.92
C ASP A 92 -3.33 9.98 -17.80
N TYR A 93 -3.66 10.36 -16.57
CA TYR A 93 -4.47 11.52 -16.23
C TYR A 93 -3.75 12.28 -15.14
N ASP A 94 -3.21 13.45 -15.46
CA ASP A 94 -2.39 14.26 -14.56
C ASP A 94 -3.01 15.64 -14.38
N GLU A 95 -3.66 15.84 -13.24
CA GLU A 95 -4.25 17.09 -12.85
C GLU A 95 -3.41 17.76 -11.76
N MET A 96 -2.67 18.80 -12.15
CA MET A 96 -1.87 19.65 -11.26
C MET A 96 -2.53 21.02 -11.00
N PHE A 97 -2.28 21.58 -9.82
CA PHE A 97 -2.72 22.92 -9.44
C PHE A 97 -1.82 23.91 -10.14
N PHE A 98 -2.42 24.91 -10.76
CA PHE A 98 -1.73 26.01 -11.42
C PHE A 98 -2.00 27.29 -10.63
N ASP A 99 -0.95 28.06 -10.34
CA ASP A 99 -0.93 29.21 -9.42
C ASP A 99 -1.92 30.33 -9.82
N GLU A 100 -2.57 30.92 -8.82
CA GLU A 100 -3.66 31.91 -8.90
C GLU A 100 -3.21 33.26 -9.51
N SER A 101 -1.91 33.49 -9.71
CA SER A 101 -1.40 34.73 -10.30
C SER A 101 -1.63 34.88 -11.81
N GLU A 102 -2.01 33.80 -12.52
CA GLU A 102 -2.21 33.82 -13.99
C GLU A 102 -3.66 33.58 -14.45
N GLY A 103 -4.63 33.57 -13.52
CA GLY A 103 -6.06 33.47 -13.89
C GLY A 103 -6.44 32.10 -14.46
N ILE A 104 -6.20 31.03 -13.70
CA ILE A 104 -6.39 29.66 -14.18
C ILE A 104 -7.71 29.07 -13.67
N TYR A 105 -8.54 28.64 -14.62
CA TYR A 105 -9.77 27.90 -14.40
C TYR A 105 -9.44 26.43 -14.13
N GLN A 106 -10.20 25.80 -13.23
CA GLN A 106 -10.19 24.35 -13.07
C GLN A 106 -10.64 23.69 -14.37
N LYS A 107 -9.70 23.15 -15.14
CA LYS A 107 -9.95 22.63 -16.49
C LYS A 107 -10.39 21.17 -16.51
N ALA A 108 -10.04 20.39 -15.50
CA ALA A 108 -10.47 19.00 -15.38
C ALA A 108 -11.63 18.90 -14.37
N THR A 109 -12.77 18.39 -14.82
CA THR A 109 -14.00 18.23 -14.01
C THR A 109 -14.63 16.84 -14.17
N ALA A 110 -13.93 15.93 -14.87
CA ALA A 110 -14.37 14.56 -15.08
C ALA A 110 -14.60 13.85 -13.74
N SER A 111 -15.87 13.54 -13.46
CA SER A 111 -16.26 12.86 -12.23
C SER A 111 -16.06 11.34 -12.27
N VAL A 112 -15.92 10.80 -13.48
CA VAL A 112 -15.82 9.36 -13.74
C VAL A 112 -14.75 9.09 -14.80
N ILE A 113 -13.86 8.16 -14.50
CA ILE A 113 -12.99 7.49 -15.47
C ILE A 113 -13.43 6.03 -15.57
N ASP A 114 -14.13 5.69 -16.66
CA ASP A 114 -14.50 4.30 -16.99
C ASP A 114 -13.61 3.77 -18.12
N LEU A 115 -12.69 2.88 -17.76
CA LEU A 115 -11.82 2.14 -18.67
C LEU A 115 -12.14 0.65 -18.62
N SER A 116 -13.35 0.27 -18.19
CA SER A 116 -13.71 -1.14 -18.09
C SER A 116 -13.60 -1.84 -19.43
N ASN A 117 -13.19 -3.11 -19.40
CA ASN A 117 -13.00 -3.99 -20.55
C ASN A 117 -11.86 -3.62 -21.51
N PHE A 118 -11.01 -2.64 -21.20
CA PHE A 118 -9.81 -2.38 -22.00
C PHE A 118 -8.79 -3.52 -21.86
N LYS A 119 -8.95 -4.57 -22.67
CA LYS A 119 -8.19 -5.82 -22.54
C LYS A 119 -6.70 -5.67 -22.89
N LYS A 120 -6.29 -4.58 -23.55
CA LYS A 120 -4.88 -4.29 -23.86
C LYS A 120 -4.20 -3.37 -22.85
N LEU A 121 -4.98 -2.75 -21.94
CA LEU A 121 -4.47 -1.83 -20.94
C LEU A 121 -3.47 -2.54 -20.03
N LYS A 122 -2.29 -1.95 -19.87
CA LYS A 122 -1.16 -2.45 -19.07
C LYS A 122 -0.92 -1.55 -17.87
N ARG A 123 -1.08 -0.24 -18.03
CA ARG A 123 -0.88 0.76 -16.98
C ARG A 123 -2.00 1.79 -16.97
N VAL A 124 -2.41 2.16 -15.76
CA VAL A 124 -3.23 3.34 -15.48
C VAL A 124 -2.48 4.18 -14.46
N GLN A 125 -2.21 5.44 -14.80
CA GLN A 125 -1.68 6.44 -13.89
C GLN A 125 -2.68 7.58 -13.79
N ILE A 126 -3.11 7.89 -12.57
CA ILE A 126 -4.04 8.98 -12.28
C ILE A 126 -3.40 9.76 -11.14
N TYR A 127 -3.09 11.03 -11.40
CA TYR A 127 -2.76 12.01 -10.40
C TYR A 127 -3.88 13.06 -10.40
N THR A 128 -4.53 13.25 -9.25
CA THR A 128 -5.55 14.29 -9.08
C THR A 128 -5.38 14.90 -7.71
N ILE A 129 -5.67 16.19 -7.58
CA ILE A 129 -5.63 16.90 -6.30
C ILE A 129 -6.96 17.60 -6.02
N THR A 130 -7.95 17.36 -6.88
CA THR A 130 -9.28 17.96 -6.80
C THR A 130 -10.30 16.93 -6.32
N ASP A 131 -11.50 17.40 -6.02
CA ASP A 131 -12.61 16.60 -5.50
C ASP A 131 -13.62 16.18 -6.59
N TYR A 132 -13.34 16.48 -7.87
CA TYR A 132 -14.24 16.14 -8.98
C TYR A 132 -14.21 14.66 -9.31
N LEU A 133 -13.03 14.06 -9.48
CA LEU A 133 -12.90 12.65 -9.85
C LEU A 133 -13.30 11.75 -8.68
N ARG A 134 -14.53 11.22 -8.73
CA ARG A 134 -15.10 10.36 -7.68
C ARG A 134 -14.96 8.88 -7.97
N THR A 135 -15.06 8.49 -9.25
CA THR A 135 -15.20 7.07 -9.64
C THR A 135 -14.18 6.66 -10.68
N ILE A 136 -13.50 5.55 -10.41
CA ILE A 136 -12.57 4.90 -11.34
C ILE A 136 -13.02 3.45 -11.54
N ASN A 137 -13.41 3.12 -12.77
CA ASN A 137 -13.83 1.78 -13.15
C ASN A 137 -12.81 1.14 -14.10
N LEU A 138 -12.04 0.17 -13.59
CA LEU A 138 -11.05 -0.59 -14.37
C LEU A 138 -11.49 -2.04 -14.55
N GLN A 139 -12.78 -2.32 -14.37
CA GLN A 139 -13.30 -3.68 -14.38
C GLN A 139 -12.90 -4.45 -15.64
N ASP A 140 -12.48 -5.70 -15.45
CA ASP A 140 -12.13 -6.64 -16.50
C ASP A 140 -11.03 -6.14 -17.46
N CYS A 141 -10.15 -5.23 -17.02
CA CYS A 141 -8.89 -4.90 -17.67
C CYS A 141 -7.88 -6.04 -17.43
N THR A 142 -8.08 -7.15 -18.14
CA THR A 142 -7.40 -8.42 -17.84
C THR A 142 -5.88 -8.38 -18.04
N ASN A 143 -5.34 -7.48 -18.85
CA ASN A 143 -3.89 -7.32 -19.03
C ASN A 143 -3.26 -6.25 -18.13
N LEU A 144 -4.06 -5.57 -17.32
CA LEU A 144 -3.60 -4.49 -16.45
C LEU A 144 -2.59 -5.02 -15.44
N ARG A 145 -1.44 -4.36 -15.36
CA ARG A 145 -0.31 -4.75 -14.51
C ARG A 145 -0.06 -3.74 -13.41
N GLU A 146 -0.30 -2.46 -13.69
CA GLU A 146 0.09 -1.34 -12.86
C GLU A 146 -1.08 -0.37 -12.74
N VAL A 147 -1.41 -0.01 -11.50
CA VAL A 147 -2.39 1.03 -11.18
C VAL A 147 -1.77 1.97 -10.16
N TYR A 148 -1.56 3.20 -10.57
CA TYR A 148 -1.09 4.29 -9.72
C TYR A 148 -2.19 5.33 -9.67
N ILE A 149 -2.80 5.49 -8.50
CA ILE A 149 -3.82 6.51 -8.26
C ILE A 149 -3.31 7.32 -7.09
N THR A 150 -2.73 8.47 -7.38
CA THR A 150 -2.08 9.34 -6.40
C THR A 150 -2.70 10.73 -6.41
N GLY A 151 -2.44 11.52 -5.37
CA GLY A 151 -3.15 12.78 -5.25
C GLY A 151 -3.02 13.50 -3.92
N GLY A 152 -3.63 14.68 -3.89
CA GLY A 152 -3.64 15.61 -2.76
C GLY A 152 -4.51 15.13 -1.59
N CYS A 153 -4.46 15.86 -0.48
CA CYS A 153 -5.26 15.56 0.71
C CYS A 153 -6.78 15.71 0.49
N ASP A 154 -7.17 16.47 -0.54
CA ASP A 154 -8.57 16.78 -0.89
C ASP A 154 -9.17 15.81 -1.90
N SER A 155 -8.35 14.91 -2.48
CA SER A 155 -8.81 13.87 -3.40
C SER A 155 -9.69 12.86 -2.66
N CYS A 156 -10.89 12.64 -3.20
CA CYS A 156 -11.93 11.82 -2.57
C CYS A 156 -12.55 10.82 -3.56
N ILE A 157 -11.72 9.87 -4.01
CA ILE A 157 -12.19 8.79 -4.90
C ILE A 157 -13.05 7.84 -4.08
N ASP A 158 -14.37 7.97 -4.20
CA ASP A 158 -15.38 7.20 -3.48
C ASP A 158 -15.53 5.76 -4.00
N ALA A 159 -15.12 5.50 -5.24
CA ALA A 159 -15.29 4.20 -5.88
C ALA A 159 -14.11 3.82 -6.78
N LEU A 160 -13.49 2.67 -6.47
CA LEU A 160 -12.47 2.03 -7.29
C LEU A 160 -12.86 0.58 -7.59
N ASN A 161 -13.11 0.26 -8.87
CA ASN A 161 -13.45 -1.09 -9.29
C ASN A 161 -12.28 -1.76 -10.04
N LEU A 162 -11.64 -2.74 -9.37
CA LEU A 162 -10.54 -3.55 -9.91
C LEU A 162 -10.97 -5.00 -10.22
N LYS A 163 -12.27 -5.29 -10.22
CA LYS A 163 -12.77 -6.67 -10.44
C LYS A 163 -12.29 -7.16 -11.81
N GLY A 164 -11.74 -8.37 -11.87
CA GLY A 164 -11.28 -8.97 -13.13
C GLY A 164 -9.90 -8.53 -13.61
N CYS A 165 -9.22 -7.61 -12.92
CA CYS A 165 -7.83 -7.21 -13.22
C CYS A 165 -6.81 -8.27 -12.74
N THR A 166 -6.92 -9.49 -13.27
CA THR A 166 -6.23 -10.68 -12.73
C THR A 166 -4.71 -10.65 -12.87
N ASN A 167 -4.17 -9.81 -13.77
CA ASN A 167 -2.74 -9.68 -14.03
C ASN A 167 -2.05 -8.54 -13.26
N LEU A 168 -2.74 -7.84 -12.35
CA LEU A 168 -2.14 -6.76 -11.56
C LEU A 168 -0.91 -7.25 -10.79
N ARG A 169 0.13 -6.42 -10.80
CA ARG A 169 1.45 -6.66 -10.23
C ARG A 169 1.80 -5.61 -9.18
N ALA A 170 1.47 -4.34 -9.44
CA ALA A 170 1.73 -3.22 -8.56
C ALA A 170 0.50 -2.33 -8.44
N ILE A 171 0.24 -1.87 -7.21
CA ILE A 171 -0.84 -0.95 -6.88
C ILE A 171 -0.28 0.12 -5.94
N GLU A 172 -0.40 1.39 -6.30
CA GLU A 172 -0.17 2.53 -5.42
C GLU A 172 -1.43 3.37 -5.35
N LEU A 173 -1.93 3.62 -4.15
CA LEU A 173 -3.19 4.31 -3.92
C LEU A 173 -3.03 5.37 -2.83
N SER A 174 -3.38 6.62 -3.13
CA SER A 174 -3.64 7.68 -2.16
C SER A 174 -4.93 8.42 -2.51
N GLY A 175 -5.49 9.17 -1.55
CA GLY A 175 -6.71 9.96 -1.80
C GLY A 175 -7.96 9.12 -2.09
N LEU A 176 -8.01 7.87 -1.63
CA LEU A 176 -9.21 7.03 -1.78
C LEU A 176 -10.13 7.18 -0.57
N ASN A 177 -11.38 7.57 -0.82
CA ASN A 177 -12.43 7.62 0.18
C ASN A 177 -13.25 6.31 0.21
N ILE A 178 -12.56 5.16 0.32
CA ILE A 178 -13.18 3.84 0.33
C ILE A 178 -13.03 3.14 1.67
N THR A 179 -14.11 2.55 2.18
CA THR A 179 -14.07 1.84 3.46
C THR A 179 -13.46 0.44 3.37
N LYS A 180 -13.49 -0.18 2.18
CA LYS A 180 -13.05 -1.57 1.98
C LYS A 180 -12.39 -1.72 0.61
N LEU A 181 -11.19 -2.29 0.61
CA LEU A 181 -10.51 -2.71 -0.61
C LEU A 181 -10.31 -4.23 -0.59
N ASN A 182 -10.88 -4.92 -1.58
CA ASN A 182 -10.81 -6.38 -1.69
C ASN A 182 -9.98 -6.80 -2.91
N LEU A 183 -8.77 -7.28 -2.65
CA LEU A 183 -7.83 -7.79 -3.64
C LEU A 183 -7.54 -9.28 -3.43
N ALA A 184 -8.44 -9.99 -2.72
CA ALA A 184 -8.23 -11.39 -2.42
C ALA A 184 -8.12 -12.22 -3.70
N GLY A 185 -7.09 -13.06 -3.77
CA GLY A 185 -6.86 -13.98 -4.88
C GLY A 185 -6.11 -13.38 -6.07
N PHE A 186 -5.65 -12.13 -6.02
CA PHE A 186 -4.81 -11.52 -7.06
C PHE A 186 -3.44 -12.21 -7.06
N GLN A 187 -3.31 -13.28 -7.85
CA GLN A 187 -2.16 -14.20 -7.79
C GLN A 187 -0.86 -13.57 -8.30
N HIS A 188 -0.93 -12.54 -9.13
CA HIS A 188 0.23 -11.85 -9.70
C HIS A 188 0.64 -10.57 -8.97
N LEU A 189 -0.16 -10.13 -7.98
CA LEU A 189 0.12 -8.92 -7.21
C LEU A 189 1.39 -9.15 -6.39
N LYS A 190 2.41 -8.33 -6.61
CA LYS A 190 3.71 -8.38 -5.93
C LYS A 190 3.82 -7.31 -4.87
N GLU A 191 3.30 -6.13 -5.15
CA GLU A 191 3.55 -4.92 -4.38
C GLU A 191 2.26 -4.13 -4.24
N ILE A 192 2.01 -3.63 -3.03
CA ILE A 192 0.91 -2.71 -2.74
C ILE A 192 1.39 -1.63 -1.77
N SER A 193 1.11 -0.39 -2.13
CA SER A 193 1.32 0.80 -1.29
C SER A 193 -0.01 1.55 -1.17
N ILE A 194 -0.44 1.83 0.05
CA ILE A 194 -1.65 2.62 0.32
C ILE A 194 -1.31 3.70 1.33
N SER A 195 -1.61 4.95 0.98
CA SER A 195 -1.57 6.13 1.84
C SER A 195 -2.98 6.72 1.96
N ASP A 196 -3.70 6.33 3.00
CA ASP A 196 -5.07 6.78 3.25
C ASP A 196 -5.09 8.06 4.11
N SER A 197 -4.82 9.18 3.46
CA SER A 197 -4.96 10.52 4.03
C SER A 197 -6.42 10.85 4.39
N THR A 198 -7.39 10.23 3.70
CA THR A 198 -8.83 10.45 3.92
C THR A 198 -9.34 9.80 5.21
N ARG A 199 -8.56 8.89 5.81
CA ARG A 199 -8.90 8.14 7.02
C ARG A 199 -10.21 7.35 6.85
N SER A 200 -10.42 6.75 5.68
CA SER A 200 -11.65 6.01 5.38
C SER A 200 -11.46 4.49 5.36
N LEU A 201 -10.25 3.99 5.07
CA LEU A 201 -10.01 2.58 4.79
C LEU A 201 -10.03 1.70 6.05
N GLN A 202 -11.16 1.05 6.29
CA GLN A 202 -11.32 0.18 7.46
C GLN A 202 -10.86 -1.26 7.22
N THR A 203 -10.91 -1.76 5.99
CA THR A 203 -10.53 -3.15 5.67
C THR A 203 -9.75 -3.25 4.37
N LEU A 204 -8.56 -3.85 4.48
CA LEU A 204 -7.77 -4.29 3.33
C LEU A 204 -7.70 -5.83 3.30
N ASN A 205 -8.18 -6.43 2.21
CA ASN A 205 -8.20 -7.87 2.04
C ASN A 205 -7.23 -8.35 0.95
N LEU A 206 -6.11 -8.94 1.38
CA LEU A 206 -5.02 -9.47 0.55
C LEU A 206 -4.89 -11.00 0.68
N LYS A 207 -5.97 -11.68 1.10
CA LYS A 207 -5.98 -13.14 1.26
C LYS A 207 -5.62 -13.82 -0.06
N LYS A 208 -4.80 -14.87 0.01
CA LYS A 208 -4.39 -15.68 -1.15
C LYS A 208 -3.66 -14.91 -2.26
N CYS A 209 -3.12 -13.71 -2.01
CA CYS A 209 -2.21 -13.05 -2.96
C CYS A 209 -0.84 -13.73 -2.88
N SER A 210 -0.66 -14.83 -3.61
CA SER A 210 0.48 -15.73 -3.40
C SER A 210 1.82 -15.15 -3.88
N SER A 211 1.82 -14.24 -4.85
CA SER A 211 3.03 -13.54 -5.31
C SER A 211 3.39 -12.29 -4.51
N LEU A 212 2.57 -11.91 -3.53
CA LEU A 212 2.74 -10.68 -2.77
C LEU A 212 4.04 -10.73 -1.97
N LYS A 213 4.93 -9.76 -2.19
CA LYS A 213 6.25 -9.63 -1.56
C LYS A 213 6.30 -8.46 -0.58
N THR A 214 5.71 -7.32 -0.96
CA THR A 214 5.79 -6.08 -0.19
C THR A 214 4.40 -5.50 0.01
N VAL A 215 4.10 -5.12 1.25
CA VAL A 215 2.87 -4.41 1.63
C VAL A 215 3.28 -3.20 2.45
N SER A 216 2.89 -2.01 2.01
CA SER A 216 2.98 -0.77 2.79
C SER A 216 1.58 -0.16 2.91
N VAL A 217 1.12 0.06 4.13
CA VAL A 217 -0.20 0.65 4.37
C VAL A 217 -0.11 1.66 5.51
N TRP A 218 -0.57 2.88 5.25
CA TRP A 218 -0.91 3.85 6.28
C TRP A 218 -2.39 4.19 6.15
N SER A 219 -3.15 3.92 7.21
CA SER A 219 -4.55 4.32 7.34
C SER A 219 -4.94 4.29 8.82
N ASP A 220 -5.24 5.45 9.39
CA ASP A 220 -5.60 5.55 10.81
C ASP A 220 -6.88 4.77 11.16
N SER A 221 -7.78 4.58 10.19
CA SER A 221 -9.06 3.89 10.36
C SER A 221 -8.99 2.38 10.09
N LEU A 222 -7.82 1.85 9.72
CA LEU A 222 -7.67 0.43 9.38
C LEU A 222 -7.85 -0.47 10.59
N THR A 223 -8.99 -1.16 10.65
CA THR A 223 -9.27 -2.15 11.71
C THR A 223 -8.90 -3.57 11.31
N LYS A 224 -8.88 -3.88 10.00
CA LYS A 224 -8.71 -5.24 9.49
C LYS A 224 -7.76 -5.30 8.30
N LEU A 225 -6.54 -5.81 8.54
CA LEU A 225 -5.62 -6.23 7.50
C LEU A 225 -5.63 -7.76 7.37
N LYS A 226 -6.08 -8.28 6.22
CA LYS A 226 -6.21 -9.73 6.00
C LYS A 226 -5.11 -10.24 5.05
N LEU A 227 -4.13 -10.94 5.59
CA LEU A 227 -2.96 -11.47 4.85
C LEU A 227 -2.91 -13.00 4.75
N LYS A 228 -3.97 -13.71 5.16
CA LYS A 228 -3.99 -15.18 5.19
C LYS A 228 -3.67 -15.77 3.81
N LYS A 229 -2.65 -16.63 3.75
CA LYS A 229 -2.10 -17.28 2.54
C LYS A 229 -1.39 -16.32 1.55
N ALA A 230 -0.97 -15.12 1.96
CA ALA A 230 0.04 -14.33 1.24
C ALA A 230 1.45 -14.87 1.56
N LYS A 231 1.74 -16.09 1.09
CA LYS A 231 2.83 -16.94 1.59
C LYS A 231 4.23 -16.40 1.29
N ASN A 232 4.38 -15.60 0.23
CA ASN A 232 5.66 -15.05 -0.22
C ASN A 232 5.95 -13.64 0.32
N LEU A 233 5.14 -13.15 1.25
CA LEU A 233 5.32 -11.83 1.86
C LEU A 233 6.67 -11.79 2.58
N ASP A 234 7.53 -10.87 2.14
CA ASP A 234 8.90 -10.69 2.61
C ASP A 234 9.00 -9.46 3.52
N SER A 235 8.27 -8.39 3.17
CA SER A 235 8.23 -7.12 3.92
C SER A 235 6.80 -6.65 4.14
N LEU A 236 6.50 -6.30 5.40
CA LEU A 236 5.23 -5.69 5.79
C LEU A 236 5.50 -4.42 6.59
N SER A 237 4.96 -3.31 6.10
CA SER A 237 4.87 -2.04 6.81
C SER A 237 3.40 -1.67 6.99
N VAL A 238 2.92 -1.53 8.23
CA VAL A 238 1.54 -1.08 8.47
C VAL A 238 1.45 -0.13 9.66
N THR A 239 0.72 0.96 9.46
CA THR A 239 0.34 1.91 10.51
C THR A 239 -1.13 2.21 10.39
N GLY A 240 -1.82 2.08 11.52
CA GLY A 240 -3.20 2.49 11.67
C GLY A 240 -3.60 2.51 13.13
N ARG A 241 -4.14 3.64 13.57
CA ARG A 241 -4.57 3.87 14.96
C ARG A 241 -5.56 2.82 15.43
N ASP A 242 -6.51 2.46 14.57
CA ASP A 242 -7.58 1.53 14.90
C ASP A 242 -7.22 0.06 14.65
N LEU A 243 -5.98 -0.22 14.22
CA LEU A 243 -5.50 -1.58 14.03
C LEU A 243 -5.11 -2.19 15.38
N ILE A 244 -5.90 -3.14 15.87
CA ILE A 244 -5.69 -3.75 17.20
C ILE A 244 -4.96 -5.10 17.11
N SER A 245 -5.00 -5.76 15.95
CA SER A 245 -4.31 -7.04 15.74
C SER A 245 -3.98 -7.27 14.27
N VAL A 246 -2.98 -8.13 14.03
CA VAL A 246 -2.63 -8.61 12.69
C VAL A 246 -2.28 -10.11 12.77
N ASP A 247 -2.96 -10.93 11.96
CA ASP A 247 -2.65 -12.37 11.86
C ASP A 247 -1.57 -12.60 10.80
N LEU A 248 -0.35 -12.89 11.27
CA LEU A 248 0.82 -13.18 10.45
C LEU A 248 1.19 -14.68 10.42
N SER A 249 0.33 -15.55 10.95
CA SER A 249 0.60 -16.99 11.15
C SER A 249 0.92 -17.75 9.86
N THR A 250 0.47 -17.25 8.71
CA THR A 250 0.70 -17.85 7.40
C THR A 250 1.79 -17.17 6.56
N ASN A 251 2.34 -16.05 7.03
CA ASN A 251 3.35 -15.24 6.34
C ASN A 251 4.76 -15.68 6.77
N VAL A 252 5.03 -16.97 6.63
CA VAL A 252 6.24 -17.64 7.17
C VAL A 252 7.55 -17.19 6.51
N GLN A 253 7.47 -16.50 5.37
CA GLN A 253 8.62 -15.98 4.64
C GLN A 253 9.02 -14.56 5.07
N LEU A 254 8.26 -13.92 5.97
CA LEU A 254 8.47 -12.53 6.38
C LEU A 254 9.85 -12.34 7.01
N LYS A 255 10.62 -11.37 6.48
CA LYS A 255 11.94 -10.97 6.97
C LYS A 255 11.91 -9.61 7.67
N THR A 256 11.05 -8.72 7.19
CA THR A 256 10.95 -7.35 7.69
C THR A 256 9.53 -7.05 8.12
N LEU A 257 9.38 -6.57 9.36
CA LEU A 257 8.10 -6.15 9.92
C LEU A 257 8.25 -4.77 10.55
N HIS A 258 7.51 -3.80 10.02
CA HIS A 258 7.40 -2.45 10.55
C HIS A 258 5.95 -2.14 10.91
N ILE A 259 5.72 -1.83 12.18
CA ILE A 259 4.42 -1.48 12.75
C ILE A 259 4.56 -0.13 13.44
N GLY A 260 3.62 0.78 13.20
CA GLY A 260 3.57 2.09 13.87
C GLY A 260 4.52 3.14 13.29
N TRP A 261 4.97 2.97 12.05
CA TRP A 261 5.72 3.99 11.33
C TRP A 261 4.84 5.23 11.04
N GLY A 262 5.26 6.41 11.47
CA GLY A 262 4.50 7.65 11.24
C GLY A 262 3.29 7.89 12.17
N GLY A 263 2.97 6.98 13.10
CA GLY A 263 1.84 7.16 14.01
C GLY A 263 1.63 6.00 14.98
N ARG A 264 0.67 6.15 15.91
CA ARG A 264 0.33 5.12 16.89
C ARG A 264 -0.50 4.01 16.25
N THR A 265 -0.33 2.76 16.69
CA THR A 265 -1.28 1.66 16.42
C THR A 265 -1.91 1.16 17.70
N GLY A 266 -3.14 0.65 17.60
CA GLY A 266 -3.85 0.01 18.72
C GLY A 266 -3.39 -1.42 19.03
N ILE A 267 -2.27 -1.90 18.46
CA ILE A 267 -1.84 -3.29 18.59
C ILE A 267 -1.38 -3.57 20.03
N THR A 268 -2.12 -4.44 20.73
CA THR A 268 -1.85 -4.81 22.13
C THR A 268 -1.05 -6.10 22.29
N SER A 269 -1.08 -6.97 21.28
CA SER A 269 -0.34 -8.23 21.25
C SER A 269 0.02 -8.64 19.82
N MET A 270 1.08 -9.44 19.67
CA MET A 270 1.55 -9.92 18.38
C MET A 270 2.15 -11.32 18.52
N ASP A 271 1.57 -12.30 17.82
CA ASP A 271 2.15 -13.65 17.72
C ASP A 271 3.07 -13.73 16.49
N LEU A 272 4.37 -13.79 16.75
CA LEU A 272 5.41 -13.93 15.73
C LEU A 272 6.05 -15.33 15.71
N SER A 273 5.46 -16.32 16.38
CA SER A 273 6.03 -17.66 16.57
C SER A 273 6.24 -18.44 15.27
N LYS A 274 5.51 -18.08 14.21
CA LYS A 274 5.62 -18.68 12.87
C LYS A 274 6.59 -17.95 11.95
N ASN A 275 6.95 -16.70 12.26
CA ASN A 275 7.76 -15.84 11.40
C ASN A 275 9.27 -16.01 11.71
N LYS A 276 9.75 -17.26 11.59
CA LYS A 276 11.13 -17.65 11.95
C LYS A 276 12.22 -17.02 11.09
N LYS A 277 11.84 -16.47 9.93
CA LYS A 277 12.73 -15.77 8.99
C LYS A 277 12.86 -14.27 9.27
N LEU A 278 12.16 -13.73 10.28
CA LEU A 278 12.30 -12.32 10.65
C LEU A 278 13.75 -11.99 11.01
N GLU A 279 14.26 -10.94 10.37
CA GLU A 279 15.59 -10.37 10.56
C GLU A 279 15.49 -8.98 11.19
N THR A 280 14.46 -8.21 10.81
CA THR A 280 14.18 -6.87 11.35
C THR A 280 12.74 -6.76 11.85
N LEU A 281 12.60 -6.36 13.10
CA LEU A 281 11.33 -5.99 13.71
C LEU A 281 11.40 -4.53 14.20
N SER A 282 10.47 -3.71 13.75
CA SER A 282 10.16 -2.43 14.36
C SER A 282 8.68 -2.40 14.71
N CYS A 283 8.37 -2.25 15.99
CA CYS A 283 7.01 -2.15 16.50
C CYS A 283 6.97 -1.04 17.56
N TYR A 284 7.43 0.14 17.17
CA TYR A 284 7.40 1.32 18.01
C TYR A 284 6.02 1.97 17.96
N TRP A 285 5.68 2.79 18.96
CA TRP A 285 4.38 3.47 19.03
C TRP A 285 3.18 2.50 18.90
N THR A 286 3.24 1.38 19.61
CA THR A 286 2.16 0.39 19.74
C THR A 286 1.66 0.32 21.18
N GLU A 287 0.58 -0.42 21.41
CA GLU A 287 0.01 -0.68 22.74
C GLU A 287 0.46 -2.01 23.33
N LEU A 288 1.58 -2.56 22.86
CA LEU A 288 2.09 -3.85 23.30
C LEU A 288 2.30 -3.88 24.82
N VAL A 289 1.69 -4.87 25.48
CA VAL A 289 1.91 -5.13 26.92
C VAL A 289 3.07 -6.09 27.13
N SER A 290 3.21 -7.06 26.22
CA SER A 290 4.30 -8.04 26.23
C SER A 290 4.70 -8.41 24.81
N LEU A 291 5.95 -8.84 24.63
CA LEU A 291 6.48 -9.29 23.34
C LEU A 291 7.38 -10.52 23.52
N ASP A 292 6.97 -11.65 22.96
CA ASP A 292 7.76 -12.89 22.95
C ASP A 292 8.41 -13.11 21.57
N LEU A 293 9.74 -13.03 21.53
CA LEU A 293 10.56 -13.24 20.34
C LEU A 293 11.41 -14.52 20.46
N SER A 294 11.12 -15.39 21.43
CA SER A 294 11.88 -16.61 21.68
C SER A 294 11.89 -17.60 20.51
N ASN A 295 10.97 -17.47 19.56
CA ASN A 295 10.85 -18.29 18.36
C ASN A 295 11.40 -17.62 17.08
N ASN A 296 12.13 -16.51 17.20
CA ASN A 296 12.63 -15.72 16.06
C ASN A 296 14.18 -15.71 16.02
N PRO A 297 14.83 -16.85 15.70
CA PRO A 297 16.28 -17.02 15.84
C PRO A 297 17.11 -16.19 14.87
N ASN A 298 16.50 -15.66 13.81
CA ASN A 298 17.16 -14.88 12.78
C ASN A 298 17.14 -13.36 13.02
N LEU A 299 16.47 -12.88 14.08
CA LEU A 299 16.41 -11.45 14.36
C LEU A 299 17.79 -10.85 14.60
N ILE A 300 18.09 -9.78 13.87
CA ILE A 300 19.31 -8.98 13.93
C ILE A 300 19.01 -7.64 14.61
N LYS A 301 17.87 -7.02 14.30
CA LYS A 301 17.45 -5.73 14.83
C LYS A 301 16.02 -5.81 15.37
N VAL A 302 15.85 -5.40 16.62
CA VAL A 302 14.56 -5.24 17.28
C VAL A 302 14.46 -3.81 17.80
N ASP A 303 13.41 -3.12 17.38
CA ASP A 303 13.10 -1.76 17.83
C ASP A 303 11.66 -1.70 18.35
N CYS A 304 11.52 -1.60 19.67
CA CYS A 304 10.26 -1.50 20.39
C CYS A 304 10.19 -0.21 21.21
N HIS A 305 10.91 0.85 20.81
CA HIS A 305 10.88 2.10 21.54
C HIS A 305 9.47 2.73 21.56
N LYS A 306 9.19 3.59 22.54
CA LYS A 306 7.90 4.30 22.68
C LYS A 306 6.70 3.34 22.76
N ASN A 307 6.83 2.30 23.59
CA ASN A 307 5.74 1.42 23.99
C ASN A 307 5.54 1.54 25.51
N PRO A 308 4.78 2.54 25.99
CA PRO A 308 4.67 2.80 27.43
C PRO A 308 4.02 1.65 28.20
N ASN A 309 3.21 0.81 27.56
CA ASN A 309 2.56 -0.33 28.20
C ASN A 309 3.42 -1.60 28.24
N LEU A 310 4.59 -1.60 27.59
CA LEU A 310 5.42 -2.80 27.43
C LEU A 310 6.20 -3.08 28.72
N THR A 311 5.80 -4.14 29.43
CA THR A 311 6.38 -4.54 30.71
C THR A 311 7.20 -5.83 30.63
N LYS A 312 7.09 -6.60 29.54
CA LYS A 312 7.79 -7.88 29.35
C LYS A 312 8.27 -8.06 27.92
N VAL A 313 9.55 -8.34 27.76
CA VAL A 313 10.17 -8.71 26.47
C VAL A 313 11.01 -9.97 26.64
N ASN A 314 10.77 -10.98 25.79
CA ASN A 314 11.55 -12.21 25.76
C ASN A 314 12.36 -12.33 24.47
N VAL A 315 13.68 -12.13 24.56
CA VAL A 315 14.63 -12.24 23.44
C VAL A 315 15.52 -13.48 23.51
N LYS A 316 15.19 -14.47 24.35
CA LYS A 316 16.04 -15.65 24.62
C LYS A 316 16.45 -16.41 23.35
N GLY A 317 15.57 -16.46 22.35
CA GLY A 317 15.81 -17.16 21.07
C GLY A 317 16.64 -16.37 20.06
N CYS A 318 16.78 -15.05 20.22
CA CYS A 318 17.36 -14.15 19.23
C CYS A 318 18.90 -14.14 19.27
N ARG A 319 19.56 -15.28 19.01
CA ARG A 319 21.02 -15.42 19.13
C ARG A 319 21.81 -14.56 18.14
N LYS A 320 21.20 -14.16 17.01
CA LYS A 320 21.80 -13.26 16.01
C LYS A 320 21.59 -11.76 16.32
N LEU A 321 20.88 -11.44 17.39
CA LEU A 321 20.50 -10.06 17.72
C LEU A 321 21.74 -9.19 17.95
N ARG A 322 21.84 -8.09 17.19
CA ARG A 322 22.90 -7.09 17.27
C ARG A 322 22.41 -5.77 17.86
N THR A 323 21.16 -5.40 17.60
CA THR A 323 20.57 -4.15 18.08
C THR A 323 19.24 -4.42 18.76
N LEU A 324 19.12 -3.99 20.01
CA LEU A 324 17.89 -4.03 20.79
C LEU A 324 17.57 -2.63 21.32
N ARG A 325 16.45 -2.05 20.89
CA ARG A 325 15.95 -0.75 21.35
C ARG A 325 14.63 -0.91 22.09
N LEU A 326 14.61 -0.44 23.32
CA LEU A 326 13.55 -0.55 24.31
C LEU A 326 13.31 0.79 25.01
N ASP A 327 13.80 1.90 24.42
CA ASP A 327 13.68 3.22 25.03
C ASP A 327 12.20 3.60 25.26
N ASN A 328 11.86 4.21 26.40
CA ASN A 328 10.49 4.61 26.74
C ASN A 328 9.53 3.41 26.78
N THR A 329 9.86 2.44 27.61
CA THR A 329 9.02 1.27 27.92
C THR A 329 8.94 1.10 29.44
N ASN A 330 7.94 0.39 29.96
CA ASN A 330 7.80 0.14 31.39
C ASN A 330 8.45 -1.19 31.84
N LEU A 331 9.57 -1.57 31.22
CA LEU A 331 10.27 -2.82 31.53
C LEU A 331 10.94 -2.77 32.91
N GLU A 332 10.62 -3.73 33.77
CA GLU A 332 11.28 -3.93 35.08
C GLU A 332 12.42 -4.95 35.04
N LYS A 333 12.37 -5.89 34.10
CA LYS A 333 13.35 -6.98 33.95
C LYS A 333 13.69 -7.19 32.49
N LEU A 334 14.98 -7.42 32.23
CA LEU A 334 15.49 -7.75 30.91
C LEU A 334 16.54 -8.87 31.02
N ASN A 335 16.35 -9.93 30.23
CA ASN A 335 17.32 -11.04 30.14
C ASN A 335 17.92 -11.10 28.73
N VAL A 336 19.20 -10.72 28.62
CA VAL A 336 19.97 -10.72 27.37
C VAL A 336 21.12 -11.73 27.36
N LYS A 337 21.10 -12.72 28.29
CA LYS A 337 22.20 -13.68 28.50
C LYS A 337 22.53 -14.51 27.26
N THR A 338 21.55 -14.78 26.40
CA THR A 338 21.73 -15.59 25.17
C THR A 338 22.05 -14.74 23.94
N ASN A 339 21.96 -13.41 24.03
CA ASN A 339 22.21 -12.48 22.94
C ASN A 339 23.68 -12.06 22.93
N THR A 340 24.59 -13.03 22.81
CA THR A 340 26.05 -12.80 22.88
C THR A 340 26.60 -11.96 21.73
N ASN A 341 25.85 -11.83 20.63
CA ASN A 341 26.15 -10.96 19.49
C ASN A 341 25.63 -9.53 19.65
N LEU A 342 24.99 -9.18 20.78
CA LEU A 342 24.43 -7.85 21.01
C LEU A 342 25.55 -6.81 21.01
N GLN A 343 25.40 -5.79 20.16
CA GLN A 343 26.35 -4.70 19.95
C GLN A 343 25.82 -3.38 20.49
N VAL A 344 24.50 -3.15 20.34
CA VAL A 344 23.81 -1.93 20.80
C VAL A 344 22.61 -2.33 21.64
N LEU A 345 22.58 -1.86 22.89
CA LEU A 345 21.42 -1.95 23.77
C LEU A 345 20.96 -0.54 24.14
N ARG A 346 19.69 -0.25 23.88
CA ARG A 346 19.04 0.98 24.35
C ARG A 346 17.85 0.63 25.21
N CYS A 347 17.84 1.08 26.46
CA CYS A 347 16.78 0.89 27.43
C CYS A 347 16.63 2.13 28.32
N LYS A 348 16.79 3.32 27.72
CA LYS A 348 16.51 4.58 28.41
C LYS A 348 15.04 4.68 28.83
N ASN A 349 14.75 5.39 29.92
CA ASN A 349 13.38 5.59 30.41
C ASN A 349 12.67 4.24 30.57
N THR A 350 13.25 3.35 31.39
CA THR A 350 12.68 2.05 31.77
C THR A 350 12.73 1.88 33.28
N ASN A 351 12.04 0.89 33.83
CA ASN A 351 12.02 0.62 35.28
C ASN A 351 13.02 -0.48 35.68
N LEU A 352 14.09 -0.69 34.90
CA LEU A 352 15.06 -1.76 35.15
C LEU A 352 15.82 -1.52 36.45
N GLU A 353 15.69 -2.47 37.39
CA GLU A 353 16.44 -2.45 38.67
C GLU A 353 17.79 -3.17 38.58
N LYS A 354 17.90 -4.15 37.67
CA LYS A 354 19.12 -4.93 37.46
C LYS A 354 19.32 -5.24 35.98
N LEU A 355 20.56 -5.21 35.53
CA LEU A 355 20.93 -5.54 34.15
C LEU A 355 22.21 -6.38 34.12
N ASN A 356 22.07 -7.68 33.83
CA ASN A 356 23.21 -8.59 33.73
C ASN A 356 23.76 -8.66 32.30
N LEU A 357 24.97 -8.14 32.11
CA LEU A 357 25.65 -8.06 30.80
C LEU A 357 26.86 -9.00 30.68
N LYS A 358 27.06 -9.92 31.63
CA LYS A 358 28.26 -10.79 31.71
C LYS A 358 28.52 -11.64 30.45
N ARG A 359 27.49 -11.92 29.64
CA ARG A 359 27.61 -12.70 28.39
C ARG A 359 27.63 -11.83 27.13
N ASN A 360 27.42 -10.52 27.24
CA ASN A 360 27.28 -9.62 26.10
C ASN A 360 28.65 -9.05 25.69
N VAL A 361 29.58 -9.95 25.35
CA VAL A 361 31.00 -9.65 25.09
C VAL A 361 31.26 -8.79 23.85
N ASN A 362 30.24 -8.60 23.01
CA ASN A 362 30.31 -7.74 21.83
C ASN A 362 29.62 -6.39 22.02
N LEU A 363 29.06 -6.12 23.21
CA LEU A 363 28.33 -4.89 23.49
C LEU A 363 29.31 -3.72 23.48
N ARG A 364 29.03 -2.74 22.63
CA ARG A 364 29.87 -1.56 22.40
C ARG A 364 29.13 -0.23 22.57
N LYS A 365 27.80 -0.27 22.70
CA LYS A 365 26.98 0.91 23.04
C LYS A 365 25.84 0.51 23.97
N LEU A 366 25.72 1.21 25.08
CA LEU A 366 24.65 1.06 26.06
C LEU A 366 24.06 2.42 26.41
N LEU A 367 22.75 2.58 26.21
CA LEU A 367 22.03 3.74 26.71
C LEU A 367 20.97 3.27 27.71
N CYS A 368 21.16 3.58 28.99
CA CYS A 368 20.33 3.16 30.12
C CYS A 368 20.12 4.29 31.15
N GLU A 369 20.04 5.53 30.70
CA GLU A 369 19.58 6.67 31.52
C GLU A 369 18.11 6.54 31.91
N ASN A 370 17.73 7.18 33.01
CA ASN A 370 16.42 7.15 33.64
C ASN A 370 15.96 5.71 33.83
N THR A 371 16.79 4.93 34.52
CA THR A 371 16.45 3.58 34.99
C THR A 371 16.41 3.54 36.52
N ARG A 372 16.28 2.34 37.10
CA ARG A 372 16.38 2.13 38.56
C ARG A 372 17.62 1.31 38.91
N LEU A 373 18.61 1.31 38.03
CA LEU A 373 19.88 0.60 38.24
C LEU A 373 20.66 1.30 39.35
N THR A 374 21.29 0.52 40.23
CA THR A 374 22.23 1.05 41.24
C THR A 374 23.67 0.65 40.94
N GLU A 375 23.85 -0.46 40.21
CA GLU A 375 25.14 -1.03 39.83
C GLU A 375 25.11 -1.51 38.39
N LEU A 376 26.26 -1.41 37.71
CA LEU A 376 26.42 -1.87 36.34
C LEU A 376 27.82 -2.45 36.12
N ASP A 377 27.90 -3.76 35.87
CA ASP A 377 29.14 -4.44 35.53
C ASP A 377 29.34 -4.50 34.00
N LEU A 378 30.29 -3.71 33.51
CA LEU A 378 30.70 -3.63 32.11
C LEU A 378 32.03 -4.33 31.83
N SER A 379 32.63 -5.01 32.81
CA SER A 379 33.95 -5.64 32.73
C SER A 379 34.11 -6.63 31.56
N ASN A 380 33.01 -7.28 31.16
CA ASN A 380 32.99 -8.25 30.07
C ASN A 380 32.52 -7.67 28.73
N THR A 381 32.26 -6.36 28.65
CA THR A 381 31.78 -5.70 27.43
C THR A 381 32.95 -5.04 26.65
N ARG A 382 32.66 -4.47 25.47
CA ARG A 382 33.59 -3.64 24.68
C ARG A 382 33.35 -2.13 24.86
N ILE A 383 32.59 -1.72 25.87
CA ILE A 383 32.36 -0.31 26.19
C ILE A 383 33.64 0.23 26.87
N ARG A 384 34.26 1.25 26.28
CA ARG A 384 35.54 1.83 26.76
C ARG A 384 35.54 3.36 26.81
N GLU A 385 34.63 4.01 26.09
CA GLU A 385 34.57 5.47 25.97
C GLU A 385 33.28 5.99 26.59
N SER A 386 33.31 7.22 27.11
CA SER A 386 32.13 7.90 27.67
C SER A 386 31.02 8.11 26.62
N SER A 387 31.36 8.28 25.35
CA SER A 387 30.40 8.42 24.24
C SER A 387 29.58 7.13 23.97
N ALA A 388 30.04 5.99 24.49
CA ALA A 388 29.44 4.68 24.29
C ALA A 388 28.51 4.25 25.43
N LEU A 389 28.51 4.98 26.55
CA LEU A 389 27.66 4.75 27.72
C LEU A 389 26.90 6.02 28.08
N GLU A 390 25.57 5.92 28.11
CA GLU A 390 24.72 6.95 28.73
C GLU A 390 23.98 6.26 29.89
N CYS A 391 24.29 6.63 31.13
CA CYS A 391 23.70 6.07 32.35
C CYS A 391 23.51 7.17 33.41
N ASP A 392 22.66 6.91 34.40
CA ASP A 392 22.40 7.86 35.49
C ASP A 392 23.66 8.07 36.34
N PRO A 393 23.93 9.30 36.83
CA PRO A 393 25.20 9.65 37.48
C PRO A 393 25.43 8.97 38.83
N ASP A 394 24.38 8.43 39.45
CA ASP A 394 24.39 7.70 40.72
C ASP A 394 24.63 6.18 40.56
N VAL A 395 24.68 5.67 39.32
CA VAL A 395 24.96 4.25 39.05
C VAL A 395 26.44 3.95 39.26
N THR A 396 26.75 2.98 40.12
CA THR A 396 28.14 2.50 40.28
C THR A 396 28.52 1.62 39.09
N VAL A 397 29.43 2.10 38.23
CA VAL A 397 29.87 1.38 37.02
C VAL A 397 31.23 0.71 37.22
N THR A 398 31.31 -0.59 36.97
CA THR A 398 32.57 -1.34 36.95
C THR A 398 33.01 -1.57 35.51
N TYR A 399 34.21 -1.10 35.15
CA TYR A 399 34.81 -1.32 33.83
C TYR A 399 35.80 -2.49 33.85
N ALA A 400 36.21 -2.93 32.65
CA ALA A 400 37.34 -3.85 32.52
C ALA A 400 38.60 -3.14 33.05
N LYS A 401 39.44 -3.87 33.78
CA LYS A 401 40.79 -3.41 34.12
C LYS A 401 41.67 -3.29 32.88
#